data_AF-A0A949APH8-F1
#
_entry.id   AF-A0A949APH8-F1
#
_cell.length_a   1.000
_cell.length_b   1.000
_cell.length_c   1.000
_cell.angle_alpha   90.00
_cell.angle_beta   90.00
_cell.angle_gamma   90.00
#
_symmetry.space_group_name_H-M   'P 1'
#
loop_
_entity.id
_entity.type
_entity.pdbx_description
1 polymer ?
#
loop_
_entity_poly.entity_id
_entity_poly.type
_entity_poly.pdbx_seq_one_letter_code
_entity_poly.pdbx_strand_id
1 'polypeptide(L)' 'MAYIEKEGRITTNLCAKLLITSSDTALRELTKMSQSGIITRKGKGKSIYYALR' A
#
# COMPACT_ATOMS: atom_id res chain seq x y z
N MET A 1 -4.80 5.88 -8.03
CA MET A 1 -3.52 5.37 -8.56
C MET A 1 -2.36 6.37 -8.46
N ALA A 2 -2.56 7.69 -8.58
CA ALA A 2 -1.47 8.67 -8.75
C ALA A 2 -0.38 8.77 -7.64
N TYR A 3 -0.64 8.31 -6.41
CA TYR A 3 0.33 8.49 -5.31
C TYR A 3 1.52 7.53 -5.39
N ILE A 4 1.29 6.24 -5.64
CA ILE A 4 2.39 5.25 -5.69
C ILE A 4 3.29 5.48 -6.90
N GLU A 5 2.71 5.93 -8.02
CA GLU A 5 3.47 6.29 -9.23
C GLU A 5 4.41 7.47 -8.99
N LYS A 6 4.01 8.44 -8.15
CA LYS A 6 4.81 9.63 -7.85
C LYS A 6 5.86 9.40 -6.76
N GLU A 7 5.53 8.61 -5.75
CA GLU A 7 6.35 8.44 -4.54
C GLU A 7 7.14 7.11 -4.53
N GLY A 8 6.83 6.19 -5.45
CA GLY A 8 7.46 4.87 -5.59
C GLY A 8 7.13 3.88 -4.47
N ARG A 9 6.54 4.33 -3.36
CA ARG A 9 6.15 3.50 -2.21
C ARG A 9 4.95 4.07 -1.45
N ILE A 10 4.22 3.19 -0.77
CA ILE A 10 3.12 3.52 0.12
C ILE A 10 3.13 2.60 1.34
N THR A 11 2.82 3.14 2.52
CA THR A 11 2.60 2.32 3.72
C THR A 11 1.10 2.17 3.97
N THR A 12 0.69 1.15 4.73
CA THR A 12 -0.72 0.94 5.08
C THR A 12 -1.35 2.17 5.74
N ASN A 13 -0.61 2.81 6.66
CA ASN A 13 -1.08 4.01 7.34
C ASN A 13 -1.28 5.19 6.37
N LEU A 14 -0.37 5.33 5.41
CA LEU A 14 -0.47 6.40 4.42
C LEU A 14 -1.58 6.13 3.39
N CYS A 15 -1.78 4.87 3.03
CA CYS A 15 -2.91 4.43 2.20
C CYS A 15 -4.25 4.67 2.90
N ALA A 16 -4.34 4.37 4.20
CA ALA A 16 -5.51 4.65 5.03
C ALA A 16 -5.85 6.15 5.05
N LYS A 17 -4.83 7.01 5.21
CA LYS A 17 -5.01 8.47 5.16
C LYS A 17 -5.48 8.97 3.79
N LEU A 18 -4.90 8.46 2.71
CA LEU A 18 -5.24 8.86 1.34
C LEU A 18 -6.66 8.42 0.93
N LEU A 19 -7.08 7.24 1.38
CA LEU A 19 -8.40 6.68 1.08
C LEU A 19 -9.46 7.06 2.12
N ILE A 20 -9.10 7.86 3.14
CA ILE A 20 -9.95 8.24 4.28
C ILE A 20 -10.68 7.00 4.83
N THR A 21 -9.92 5.95 5.06
CA THR A 21 -10.46 4.64 5.46
C THR A 21 -9.68 4.07 6.64
N SER A 22 -10.26 3.06 7.28
CA SER A 22 -9.61 2.35 8.40
C SER A 22 -8.37 1.60 7.92
N SER A 23 -7.38 1.47 8.81
CA SER A 23 -6.15 0.73 8.53
C SER A 23 -6.40 -0.71 8.06
N ASP A 24 -7.44 -1.37 8.59
CA ASP A 24 -7.84 -2.72 8.17
C ASP A 24 -8.36 -2.76 6.72
N THR A 25 -9.23 -1.81 6.37
CA THR A 25 -9.76 -1.66 5.01
C THR A 25 -8.65 -1.32 4.02
N ALA A 26 -7.76 -0.40 4.37
CA ALA A 26 -6.59 -0.07 3.56
C ALA A 26 -5.67 -1.28 3.37
N LEU A 27 -5.46 -2.10 4.41
CA LEU A 27 -4.66 -3.31 4.32
C LEU A 27 -5.31 -4.35 3.39
N ARG A 28 -6.64 -4.51 3.46
CA ARG A 28 -7.39 -5.39 2.55
C ARG A 28 -7.24 -4.96 1.10
N GLU A 29 -7.38 -3.67 0.81
CA GLU A 29 -7.24 -3.15 -0.55
C GLU A 29 -5.79 -3.30 -1.06
N LEU A 30 -4.78 -2.99 -0.24
CA LEU A 30 -3.37 -3.22 -0.58
C LEU A 30 -3.07 -4.71 -0.81
N THR A 31 -3.68 -5.60 -0.03
CA THR A 31 -3.53 -7.05 -0.20
C THR A 31 -4.12 -7.51 -1.51
N LYS A 32 -5.32 -7.05 -1.88
CA LYS A 32 -5.93 -7.33 -3.19
C LYS A 32 -5.04 -6.83 -4.33
N MET A 33 -4.58 -5.58 -4.25
CA MET A 33 -3.67 -5.02 -5.26
C MET A 33 -2.35 -5.79 -5.36
N SER A 34 -1.87 -6.34 -4.25
CA SER A 34 -0.66 -7.17 -4.24
C SER A 34 -0.90 -8.54 -4.86
N GLN A 35 -2.04 -9.17 -4.58
CA GLN A 35 -2.45 -10.41 -5.21
C GLN A 35 -2.70 -10.25 -6.71
N SER A 36 -3.23 -9.10 -7.15
CA SER A 36 -3.38 -8.75 -8.57
C SER A 36 -2.04 -8.41 -9.26
N GLY A 37 -0.92 -8.43 -8.53
CA GLY A 37 0.41 -8.19 -9.09
C GLY A 37 0.73 -6.72 -9.40
N ILE A 38 -0.13 -5.77 -8.99
CA ILE A 38 0.06 -4.34 -9.21
C ILE A 38 1.14 -3.80 -8.26
N ILE A 39 1.12 -4.24 -7.00
CA ILE A 39 2.08 -3.80 -5.98
C ILE A 39 2.78 -4.97 -5.30
N THR A 40 4.03 -4.76 -4.88
CA THR A 40 4.81 -5.71 -4.11
C THR A 40 5.04 -5.19 -2.71
N ARG A 41 4.75 -6.04 -1.71
CA ARG A 41 5.12 -5.79 -0.32
C ARG A 41 6.64 -5.93 -0.17
N LYS A 42 7.28 -4.89 0.36
CA LYS A 42 8.71 -4.81 0.66
C LYS A 42 8.92 -4.41 2.12
N GLY A 43 10.12 -4.67 2.64
CA GLY A 43 10.51 -4.36 4.01
C GLY A 43 10.17 -5.46 5.03
N LYS A 44 10.48 -5.21 6.31
CA LYS A 44 10.36 -6.17 7.42
C LYS A 44 9.86 -5.48 8.69
N GLY A 45 9.00 -6.16 9.45
CA GLY A 45 8.50 -5.67 10.74
C GLY A 45 7.74 -4.35 10.64
N LYS A 46 8.13 -3.33 11.41
CA LYS A 46 7.50 -2.00 11.39
C LYS A 46 7.77 -1.19 10.11
N SER A 47 8.73 -1.63 9.30
CA SER A 47 9.14 -0.93 8.06
C SER A 47 8.55 -1.57 6.80
N ILE A 48 7.35 -2.13 6.88
CA ILE A 48 6.65 -2.68 5.72
C ILE A 48 6.10 -1.53 4.86
N TYR A 49 6.39 -1.58 3.58
CA TYR A 49 5.83 -0.70 2.57
C TYR A 49 5.46 -1.49 1.32
N TYR A 50 4.63 -0.92 0.46
CA TYR A 50 4.22 -1.47 -0.81
C TYR A 50 4.75 -0.56 -1.92
N ALA A 51 5.34 -1.15 -2.95
CA ALA A 51 5.82 -0.42 -4.12
C ALA A 51 5.13 -0.96 -5.36
N LEU A 52 4.99 -0.14 -6.41
CA LEU A 52 4.61 -0.67 -7.72
C LEU A 52 5.61 -1.74 -8.15
N ARG A 53 5.10 -2.78 -8.80
CA ARG A 53 5.94 -3.77 -9.47
C ARG A 53 6.74 -3.13 -10.59
#